data_AF-A0A965P9Y0-F1
#
_entry.id   AF-A0A965P9Y0-F1
#
_cell.length_a   1.000
_cell.length_b   1.000
_cell.length_c   1.000
_cell.angle_alpha   90.00
_cell.angle_beta   90.00
_cell.angle_gamma   90.00
#
_symmetry.space_group_name_H-M   'P 1'
#
loop_
_entity.id
_entity.type
_entity.pdbx_description
1 polymer ?
#
loop_
_entity_poly.entity_id
_entity_poly.type
_entity_poly.pdbx_seq_one_letter_code
_entity_poly.pdbx_strand_id
1 'polypeptide(L)'
;MTIEIEHKRVVFDDDIASWLKQYKDALSRIKEWGEVADIARSHLESALGDAEVGMYQGNEVVRWSFVESRRIDVKKAREILPDQVIQLLEVPTTSRRFTVVESGEV
;
A
#
# COMPACT_ATOMS: atom_id res chain seq x y z
N MET A 1 22.13 17.64 -10.10
CA MET A 1 23.07 16.96 -11.02
C MET A 1 23.55 15.66 -10.38
N THR A 2 23.14 14.52 -10.93
CA THR A 2 23.54 13.20 -10.46
C THR A 2 24.75 12.67 -11.23
N ILE A 3 25.69 12.03 -10.54
CA ILE A 3 26.86 11.39 -11.18
C ILE A 3 26.66 9.87 -11.12
N GLU A 4 26.66 9.21 -12.27
CA GLU A 4 26.66 7.74 -12.36
C GLU A 4 28.08 7.24 -12.07
N ILE A 5 28.23 6.39 -11.06
CA ILE A 5 29.56 5.95 -10.58
C ILE A 5 29.93 4.56 -11.14
N GLU A 6 28.95 3.66 -11.30
CA GLU A 6 29.10 2.32 -11.90
C GLU A 6 27.71 1.78 -12.31
N HIS A 7 27.64 0.87 -13.30
CA HIS A 7 26.39 0.35 -13.89
C HIS A 7 25.31 0.07 -12.80
N LYS A 8 24.26 0.90 -12.78
CA LYS A 8 23.09 0.89 -11.85
C LYS A 8 23.24 1.60 -10.50
N ARG A 9 24.28 2.40 -10.25
CA ARG A 9 24.40 3.23 -9.03
C ARG A 9 24.61 4.70 -9.39
N VAL A 10 23.80 5.55 -8.77
CA VAL A 10 23.81 6.99 -8.98
C VAL A 10 24.00 7.67 -7.63
N VAL A 11 24.92 8.63 -7.55
CA VAL A 11 25.05 9.50 -6.38
C VAL A 11 24.14 10.71 -6.56
N PHE A 12 23.32 10.93 -5.54
CA PHE A 12 22.45 12.10 -5.45
C PHE A 12 23.24 13.32 -4.95
N ASP A 13 22.90 14.48 -5.46
CA ASP A 13 23.38 15.76 -4.98
C ASP A 13 22.47 16.31 -3.85
N ASP A 14 22.90 17.42 -3.24
CA ASP A 14 22.22 18.01 -2.08
C ASP A 14 20.75 18.40 -2.36
N ASP A 15 20.45 18.80 -3.61
CA ASP A 15 19.08 19.10 -4.02
C ASP A 15 18.19 17.85 -3.96
N ILE A 16 18.62 16.73 -4.56
CA ILE A 16 17.89 15.46 -4.52
C ILE A 16 17.88 14.84 -3.11
N ALA A 17 18.93 15.03 -2.31
CA ALA A 17 18.96 14.63 -0.91
C ALA A 17 17.87 15.36 -0.08
N SER A 18 17.58 16.63 -0.39
CA SER A 18 16.51 17.37 0.26
C SER A 18 15.12 16.75 0.00
N TRP A 19 14.88 16.25 -1.22
CA TRP A 19 13.65 15.54 -1.58
C TRP A 19 13.54 14.20 -0.85
N LEU A 20 14.64 13.48 -0.65
CA LEU A 20 14.65 12.24 0.16
C LEU A 20 14.24 12.52 1.61
N LYS A 21 14.70 13.62 2.20
CA LYS A 21 14.31 14.03 3.55
C LYS A 21 12.81 14.37 3.63
N GLN A 22 12.32 15.20 2.70
CA GLN A 22 10.89 15.53 2.64
C GLN A 22 10.01 14.29 2.46
N TYR A 23 10.47 13.33 1.65
CA TYR A 23 9.77 12.06 1.45
C TYR A 23 9.71 11.22 2.74
N LYS A 24 10.83 11.10 3.48
CA LYS A 24 10.86 10.41 4.79
C LYS A 24 9.93 11.08 5.80
N ASP A 25 9.94 12.41 5.88
CA ASP A 25 9.06 13.17 6.78
C ASP A 25 7.58 12.98 6.42
N ALA A 26 7.25 13.00 5.12
CA ALA A 26 5.90 12.74 4.63
C ALA A 26 5.41 11.33 5.00
N LEU A 27 6.27 10.31 4.89
CA LEU A 27 5.92 8.95 5.31
C LEU A 27 5.63 8.85 6.82
N SER A 28 6.41 9.53 7.66
CA SER A 28 6.15 9.59 9.10
C SER A 28 4.78 10.19 9.39
N ARG A 29 4.47 11.32 8.75
CA ARG A 29 3.16 11.98 8.91
C ARG A 29 2.02 11.10 8.41
N ILE A 30 2.16 10.44 7.27
CA ILE A 30 1.13 9.51 6.76
C ILE A 30 0.87 8.41 7.79
N LYS A 31 1.91 7.87 8.42
CA LYS A 31 1.76 6.86 9.47
C LYS A 31 0.99 7.42 10.67
N GLU A 32 1.39 8.57 11.19
CA GLU A 32 0.73 9.22 12.33
C GLU A 32 -0.75 9.52 12.04
N TRP A 33 -1.05 10.14 10.89
CA TRP A 33 -2.42 10.43 10.49
C TRP A 33 -3.23 9.17 10.17
N GLY A 34 -2.57 8.11 9.69
CA GLY A 34 -3.17 6.79 9.51
C GLY A 34 -3.65 6.20 10.83
N GLU A 35 -2.81 6.22 11.87
CA GLU A 35 -3.19 5.75 13.21
C GLU A 35 -4.37 6.53 13.79
N VAL A 36 -4.38 7.86 13.61
CA VAL A 36 -5.52 8.71 14.01
C VAL A 36 -6.80 8.34 13.26
N ALA A 37 -6.70 8.11 11.94
CA ALA A 37 -7.84 7.71 11.12
C ALA A 37 -8.38 6.33 11.52
N ASP A 38 -7.51 5.38 11.86
CA ASP A 38 -7.89 4.03 12.30
C ASP A 38 -8.65 4.07 13.64
N ILE A 39 -8.20 4.90 14.58
CA ILE A 39 -8.91 5.11 15.86
C ILE A 39 -10.29 5.72 15.59
N ALA A 40 -10.36 6.78 14.78
CA ALA A 40 -11.62 7.43 14.44
C ALA A 40 -12.58 6.47 13.74
N ARG A 41 -12.07 5.65 12.82
CA ARG A 41 -12.83 4.59 12.15
C ARG A 41 -13.40 3.60 13.14
N SER A 42 -12.61 3.10 14.09
CA SER A 42 -13.08 2.16 15.11
C SER A 42 -14.23 2.75 15.94
N HIS A 43 -14.16 4.03 16.30
CA HIS A 43 -15.25 4.72 16.98
C HIS A 43 -16.51 4.82 16.11
N LEU A 44 -16.37 5.16 14.83
CA LEU A 44 -17.50 5.24 13.90
C LEU A 44 -18.14 3.88 13.65
N GLU A 45 -17.34 2.83 13.45
CA GLU A 45 -17.80 1.44 13.29
C GLU A 45 -18.54 0.96 14.55
N SER A 46 -17.99 1.23 15.74
CA SER A 46 -18.66 0.88 16.99
C SER A 46 -19.96 1.65 17.21
N ALA A 47 -20.03 2.91 16.78
CA ALA A 47 -21.25 3.71 16.87
C ALA A 47 -22.31 3.26 15.84
N LEU A 48 -21.87 2.75 14.69
CA LEU A 48 -22.74 2.24 13.64
C LEU A 48 -23.37 0.89 14.03
N GLY A 49 -22.63 0.03 14.74
CA GLY A 49 -23.11 -1.27 15.18
C GLY A 49 -23.48 -2.17 13.99
N ASP A 50 -24.70 -2.72 14.02
CA ASP A 50 -25.21 -3.59 12.94
C ASP A 50 -25.82 -2.81 11.76
N ALA A 51 -25.87 -1.48 11.83
CA ALA A 51 -26.44 -0.67 10.76
C ALA A 51 -25.46 -0.54 9.58
N GLU A 52 -25.99 -0.44 8.36
CA GLU A 52 -25.16 -0.24 7.17
C GLU A 52 -24.89 1.24 6.88
N VAL A 53 -25.69 2.17 7.41
CA VAL A 53 -25.61 3.60 7.06
C VAL A 53 -25.71 4.48 8.30
N GLY A 54 -24.73 5.39 8.45
CA GLY A 54 -24.67 6.42 9.48
C GLY A 54 -25.09 7.77 8.93
N MET A 55 -25.99 8.46 9.65
CA MET A 55 -26.54 9.76 9.29
C MET A 55 -26.02 10.86 10.23
N TYR A 56 -25.68 12.03 9.69
CA TYR A 56 -25.40 13.23 10.47
C TYR A 56 -26.15 14.43 9.85
N GLN A 57 -26.96 15.12 10.67
CA GLN A 57 -27.79 16.25 10.25
C GLN A 57 -28.67 15.96 9.01
N GLY A 58 -29.23 14.75 8.94
CA GLY A 58 -30.10 14.33 7.84
C GLY A 58 -29.39 13.92 6.55
N ASN A 59 -28.05 13.91 6.54
CA ASN A 59 -27.24 13.45 5.41
C ASN A 59 -26.53 12.14 5.74
N GLU A 60 -26.44 11.23 4.76
CA GLU A 60 -25.64 10.01 4.88
C GLU A 60 -24.14 10.38 4.88
N VAL A 61 -23.42 9.99 5.94
CA VAL A 61 -22.00 10.33 6.11
C VAL A 61 -21.08 9.13 6.17
N VAL A 62 -21.59 7.95 6.55
CA VAL A 62 -20.81 6.71 6.65
C VAL A 62 -21.65 5.57 6.10
N ARG A 63 -21.02 4.66 5.36
CA ARG A 63 -21.66 3.42 4.87
C ARG A 63 -20.73 2.22 5.07
N TRP A 64 -21.26 1.16 5.68
CA TRP A 64 -20.62 -0.13 5.78
C TRP A 64 -21.17 -1.06 4.70
N SER A 65 -20.34 -1.38 3.70
CA SER A 65 -20.72 -2.30 2.62
C SER A 65 -19.98 -3.62 2.76
N PHE A 66 -20.70 -4.74 2.65
CA PHE A 66 -20.08 -6.06 2.58
C PHE A 66 -19.70 -6.38 1.14
N VAL A 67 -18.40 -6.58 0.90
CA VAL A 67 -17.87 -6.95 -0.42
C VAL A 67 -17.26 -8.34 -0.36
N GLU A 68 -17.89 -9.32 -1.02
CA GLU A 68 -17.33 -10.66 -1.18
C GLU A 68 -16.33 -10.67 -2.34
N SER A 69 -15.05 -10.95 -2.04
CA SER A 69 -14.01 -11.14 -3.06
C SER A 69 -13.60 -12.61 -3.09
N ARG A 70 -13.83 -13.28 -4.21
CA ARG A 70 -13.33 -14.64 -4.44
C ARG A 70 -11.98 -14.59 -5.14
N ARG A 71 -10.96 -15.19 -4.53
CA ARG A 71 -9.62 -15.32 -5.11
C ARG A 71 -9.34 -16.78 -5.40
N ILE A 72 -8.59 -17.03 -6.47
CA ILE A 72 -8.08 -18.38 -6.75
C ILE A 72 -6.98 -18.68 -5.74
N ASP A 73 -7.10 -19.82 -5.06
CA ASP A 73 -6.02 -20.33 -4.22
C ASP A 73 -4.91 -20.90 -5.12
N VAL A 74 -3.90 -20.07 -5.37
CA VAL A 74 -2.78 -20.41 -6.27
C VAL A 74 -1.99 -21.62 -5.74
N LYS A 75 -1.93 -21.83 -4.42
CA LYS A 75 -1.20 -22.98 -3.85
C LYS A 75 -1.93 -24.27 -4.17
N LYS A 76 -3.23 -24.32 -3.89
CA LYS A 76 -4.07 -25.47 -4.26
C LYS A 76 -4.12 -25.68 -5.77
N ALA A 77 -4.16 -24.60 -6.55
CA ALA A 77 -4.11 -24.70 -8.00
C ALA A 77 -2.81 -25.39 -8.47
N ARG A 78 -1.65 -25.04 -7.90
CA ARG A 78 -0.37 -25.70 -8.21
C ARG A 78 -0.28 -27.16 -7.74
N GLU A 79 -0.98 -27.53 -6.67
CA GLU A 79 -1.02 -28.91 -6.20
C GLU A 79 -1.90 -29.81 -7.07
N ILE A 80 -2.98 -29.26 -7.64
CA ILE A 80 -4.02 -30.02 -8.36
C ILE A 80 -3.79 -30.01 -9.87
N LEU A 81 -3.36 -28.87 -10.42
CA LEU A 81 -3.25 -28.67 -11.85
C LEU A 81 -1.85 -29.08 -12.37
N PRO A 82 -1.76 -29.65 -13.58
CA PRO A 82 -0.47 -29.87 -14.23
C PRO A 82 0.27 -28.55 -14.45
N ASP A 83 1.60 -28.57 -14.34
CA ASP A 83 2.45 -27.38 -14.52
C ASP A 83 2.23 -26.67 -15.87
N GLN A 84 1.94 -27.41 -16.93
CA GLN A 84 1.62 -26.86 -18.25
C GLN A 84 0.39 -25.94 -18.21
N VAL A 85 -0.63 -26.29 -17.41
CA VAL A 85 -1.84 -25.48 -17.27
C VAL A 85 -1.56 -24.24 -16.44
N ILE A 86 -0.74 -24.35 -15.39
CA ILE A 86 -0.35 -23.22 -14.55
C ILE A 86 0.43 -22.18 -15.37
N GLN A 87 1.36 -22.60 -16.21
CA GLN A 87 2.13 -21.71 -17.08
C GLN A 87 1.25 -20.94 -18.08
N LEU A 88 0.16 -21.54 -18.58
CA LEU A 88 -0.79 -20.84 -19.46
C LEU A 88 -1.60 -19.76 -18.73
N LEU A 89 -1.77 -19.89 -17.40
CA LEU A 89 -2.50 -18.94 -16.56
C LEU A 89 -1.58 -17.85 -16.00
N GLU A 90 -0.27 -18.05 -16.04
CA GLU A 90 0.72 -17.08 -15.56
C GLU A 90 1.05 -16.03 -16.62
N VAL A 91 0.86 -14.75 -16.27
CA VAL A 91 1.31 -13.62 -17.09
C VAL A 91 2.49 -12.94 -16.37
N PRO A 92 3.75 -13.22 -16.76
CA PRO A 92 4.91 -12.63 -16.10
C PRO A 92 4.94 -11.12 -16.33
N THR A 93 4.90 -10.36 -15.24
CA THR A 93 4.99 -8.90 -15.27
C THR A 93 6.22 -8.45 -14.47
N THR A 94 7.15 -7.77 -15.13
CA THR A 94 8.33 -7.20 -14.48
C THR A 94 8.06 -5.74 -14.13
N SER A 95 8.16 -5.37 -12.85
CA SER A 95 8.03 -3.99 -12.38
C SER A 95 9.26 -3.57 -11.59
N ARG A 96 9.59 -2.27 -11.62
CA ARG A 96 10.63 -1.69 -10.74
C ARG A 96 9.98 -1.29 -9.43
N ARG A 97 10.55 -1.71 -8.30
CA ARG A 97 10.09 -1.32 -6.96
C ARG A 97 11.00 -0.24 -6.41
N PHE A 98 10.40 0.85 -5.96
CA PHE A 98 11.09 1.88 -5.18
C PHE A 98 11.04 1.49 -3.70
N THR A 99 12.20 1.47 -3.05
CA THR A 99 12.34 1.17 -1.62
C THR A 99 13.39 2.09 -1.05
N VAL A 100 13.08 2.77 0.05
CA VAL A 100 14.07 3.50 0.84
C VAL A 100 14.76 2.51 1.77
N VAL A 101 16.09 2.48 1.75
CA VAL A 101 16.89 1.63 2.63
C VAL A 101 17.13 2.38 3.94
N GLU A 102 16.80 1.77 5.09
CA GLU A 102 16.91 2.40 6.43
C GLU A 102 18.36 2.71 6.84
N SER A 103 19.33 1.96 6.32
CA SER A 103 20.75 2.02 6.71
C SER A 103 21.52 3.27 6.25
N GLY A 104 20.85 4.23 5.62
CA GLY A 104 21.43 5.50 5.21
C GLY A 104 20.88 6.64 6.06
N GLU A 105 21.58 6.97 7.15
CA GLU A 105 21.48 8.31 7.73
C GLU A 105 21.88 9.33 6.64
N VAL A 106 21.08 10.38 6.51
CA VAL A 106 21.40 11.58 5.76
C VAL A 106 21.39 12.72 6.77
#